data_AF-A0A7W0GWB3-F1
#
_entry.id   AF-A0A7W0GWB3-F1
#
_cell.length_a   1.000
_cell.length_b   1.000
_cell.length_c   1.000
_cell.angle_alpha   90.00
_cell.angle_beta   90.00
_cell.angle_gamma   90.00
#
_symmetry.space_group_name_H-M   'P 1'
#
loop_
_entity.id
_entity.type
_entity.pdbx_description
1 polymer ?
#
loop_
_entity_poly.entity_id
_entity_poly.type
_entity_poly.pdbx_seq_one_letter_code
_entity_poly.pdbx_strand_id
1 'polypeptide(L)'
;MLGIFQHVWLTNFPAVCPRTHLVLRVRGRRTEIGVHAIRIRFVDEAGTELLGGEGTVQFGEPPAGVVDVEAGAVLVFDIPLPRPGQYAFEIALDGELGSRVPLTAALAQQ
;
A
#
# COMPACT_ATOMS: atom_id res chain seq x y z
N MET A 1 2.09 7.65 -9.64
CA MET A 1 3.52 7.32 -9.52
C MET A 1 3.76 6.92 -8.07
N LEU A 2 3.92 5.63 -7.78
CA LEU A 2 4.30 5.14 -6.46
C LEU A 2 5.14 3.88 -6.67
N GLY A 3 6.44 3.97 -6.42
CA GLY A 3 7.39 2.89 -6.76
C GLY A 3 8.84 3.35 -6.94
N ILE A 4 9.18 4.55 -6.46
CA ILE A 4 10.53 5.09 -6.65
C ILE A 4 11.55 4.57 -5.63
N PHE A 5 11.12 3.93 -4.53
CA PHE A 5 12.03 3.32 -3.56
C PHE A 5 11.54 1.93 -3.18
N GLN A 6 12.23 0.92 -3.69
CA GLN A 6 11.94 -0.49 -3.42
C GLN A 6 12.87 -1.06 -2.34
N HIS A 7 13.79 -0.29 -1.78
CA HIS A 7 14.82 -0.79 -0.86
C HIS A 7 14.89 0.07 0.41
N VAL A 8 14.94 -0.57 1.57
CA VAL A 8 15.28 0.03 2.86
C VAL A 8 16.56 -0.60 3.39
N TRP A 9 17.52 0.24 3.76
CA TRP A 9 18.80 -0.17 4.32
C TRP A 9 18.77 0.04 5.83
N LEU A 10 18.97 -1.03 6.58
CA LEU A 10 18.89 -1.06 8.04
C LEU A 10 20.25 -1.41 8.64
N THR A 11 20.51 -0.97 9.87
CA THR A 11 21.77 -1.27 10.57
C THR A 11 21.72 -2.59 11.35
N ASN A 12 20.52 -3.06 11.69
CA ASN A 12 20.28 -4.34 12.36
C ASN A 12 18.86 -4.85 12.09
N PHE A 13 18.63 -6.11 12.43
CA PHE A 13 17.33 -6.77 12.43
C PHE A 13 17.15 -7.53 13.77
N PRO A 14 15.92 -7.68 14.30
CA PRO A 14 14.67 -7.15 13.77
C PRO A 14 14.59 -5.62 13.89
N ALA A 15 13.89 -4.99 12.95
CA ALA A 15 13.70 -3.55 12.94
C ALA A 15 12.22 -3.19 12.72
N VAL A 16 11.88 -1.94 12.99
CA VAL A 16 10.61 -1.33 12.58
C VAL A 16 10.95 -0.11 11.73
N CYS A 17 10.33 0.02 10.55
CA CYS A 17 10.42 1.25 9.76
C CYS A 17 9.23 2.15 10.14
N PRO A 18 9.46 3.19 10.97
CA PRO A 18 8.38 3.99 11.51
C PRO A 18 7.79 4.90 10.44
N ARG A 19 6.49 5.19 10.56
CA ARG A 19 5.78 6.14 9.70
C ARG A 19 6.02 5.90 8.21
N THR A 20 5.97 4.65 7.77
CA THR A 20 5.98 4.30 6.35
C THR A 20 4.68 4.79 5.72
N HIS A 21 4.78 5.71 4.75
CA HIS A 21 3.62 6.28 4.07
C HIS A 21 3.34 5.51 2.77
N LEU A 22 2.15 4.93 2.67
CA LEU A 22 1.62 4.34 1.44
C LEU A 22 0.64 5.32 0.81
N VAL A 23 1.01 5.89 -0.35
CA VAL A 23 0.20 6.89 -1.06
C VAL A 23 -0.46 6.26 -2.27
N LEU A 24 -1.76 6.06 -2.21
CA LEU A 24 -2.55 5.40 -3.25
C LEU A 24 -3.30 6.44 -4.07
N ARG A 25 -3.38 6.20 -5.39
CA ARG A 25 -4.32 6.86 -6.30
C ARG A 25 -5.18 5.77 -6.91
N VAL A 26 -6.45 5.75 -6.51
CA VAL A 26 -7.43 4.81 -7.04
C VAL A 26 -8.15 5.50 -8.19
N ARG A 27 -8.23 4.83 -9.34
CA ARG A 27 -8.95 5.31 -10.52
C ARG A 27 -10.14 4.41 -10.73
N GLY A 28 -11.29 5.02 -10.97
CA GLY A 28 -12.52 4.31 -11.27
C GLY A 28 -13.28 4.96 -12.43
N ARG A 29 -14.32 4.26 -12.87
CA ARG A 29 -15.30 4.75 -13.85
C ARG A 29 -16.47 5.41 -13.12
N ARG A 30 -17.25 6.21 -13.84
CA ARG A 30 -18.50 6.80 -13.31
C ARG A 30 -19.49 5.78 -12.70
N THR A 31 -19.42 4.50 -13.07
CA THR A 31 -20.25 3.43 -12.47
C THR A 31 -19.80 3.01 -11.07
N GLU A 32 -18.61 3.43 -10.65
CA GLU A 32 -17.97 3.10 -9.37
C GLU A 32 -18.03 4.32 -8.42
N ILE A 33 -19.10 5.12 -8.52
CA ILE A 33 -19.39 6.19 -7.55
C ILE A 33 -19.84 5.55 -6.25
N GLY A 34 -19.29 6.01 -5.12
CA GLY A 34 -19.66 5.51 -3.81
C GLY A 34 -18.45 5.32 -2.89
N VAL A 35 -18.67 4.54 -1.83
CA VAL A 35 -17.66 4.19 -0.84
C VAL A 35 -17.15 2.79 -1.14
N HIS A 36 -15.84 2.65 -1.29
CA HIS A 36 -15.17 1.39 -1.58
C HIS A 36 -14.26 1.01 -0.42
N ALA A 37 -14.30 -0.26 -0.03
CA ALA A 37 -13.50 -0.77 1.06
C ALA A 37 -12.09 -1.08 0.56
N ILE A 38 -11.07 -0.58 1.26
CA ILE A 38 -9.67 -0.87 1.01
C ILE A 38 -9.15 -1.76 2.11
N ARG A 39 -8.52 -2.87 1.74
CA ARG A 39 -7.73 -3.71 2.63
C ARG A 39 -6.27 -3.66 2.21
N ILE A 40 -5.38 -3.40 3.15
CA ILE A 40 -3.94 -3.42 2.95
C ILE A 40 -3.33 -4.48 3.85
N ARG A 41 -2.46 -5.31 3.27
CA ARG A 41 -1.69 -6.31 3.99
C ARG A 41 -0.21 -6.06 3.71
N PHE A 42 0.59 -5.99 4.74
CA PHE A 42 2.04 -6.04 4.64
C PHE A 42 2.49 -7.47 4.88
N VAL A 43 3.07 -8.09 3.85
CA VAL A 43 3.41 -9.51 3.83
C VAL A 43 4.91 -9.74 3.68
N ASP A 44 5.40 -10.86 4.22
CA ASP A 44 6.75 -11.35 3.95
C ASP A 44 6.85 -12.14 2.63
N GLU A 45 8.04 -12.64 2.32
CA GLU A 45 8.32 -13.43 1.10
C GLU A 45 7.43 -14.69 0.97
N ALA A 46 7.00 -15.28 2.09
CA ALA A 46 6.12 -16.44 2.11
C ALA A 46 4.63 -16.07 2.00
N GLY A 47 4.30 -14.77 1.93
CA GLY A 47 2.92 -14.27 1.92
C GLY A 47 2.29 -14.21 3.32
N THR A 48 3.08 -14.37 4.38
CA THR A 48 2.61 -14.26 5.77
C THR A 48 2.31 -12.81 6.07
N GLU A 49 1.09 -12.51 6.52
CA GLU A 49 0.71 -11.17 6.94
C GLU A 49 1.42 -10.80 8.24
N LEU A 50 2.21 -9.73 8.20
CA LEU A 50 2.92 -9.19 9.34
C LEU A 50 2.19 -8.01 9.97
N LEU A 51 1.44 -7.27 9.16
CA LEU A 51 0.62 -6.13 9.57
C LEU A 51 -0.49 -5.94 8.53
N GLY A 52 -1.64 -5.42 8.98
CA GLY A 52 -2.76 -5.09 8.11
C GLY A 52 -3.43 -3.78 8.49
N GLY A 53 -4.18 -3.22 7.56
CA GLY A 53 -5.01 -2.04 7.78
C GLY A 53 -6.23 -2.05 6.87
N GLU A 54 -7.32 -1.48 7.35
CA GLU A 54 -8.55 -1.31 6.59
C GLU A 54 -8.90 0.18 6.53
N GLY A 55 -9.52 0.59 5.43
CA GLY A 55 -9.97 1.95 5.22
C GLY A 55 -11.01 2.03 4.13
N THR A 56 -11.45 3.24 3.82
CA THR A 56 -12.43 3.48 2.76
C THR A 56 -11.97 4.59 1.85
N VAL A 57 -12.26 4.46 0.56
CA VAL A 57 -12.11 5.54 -0.42
C VAL A 57 -13.49 5.93 -0.93
N GLN A 58 -13.72 7.23 -1.06
CA GLN A 58 -14.96 7.77 -1.61
C GLN A 58 -14.71 8.33 -3.00
N PHE A 59 -15.39 7.78 -4.00
CA PHE A 59 -15.47 8.39 -5.32
C PHE A 59 -16.69 9.31 -5.37
N GLY A 60 -16.43 10.61 -5.52
CA GLY A 60 -17.47 11.61 -5.72
C GLY A 60 -18.06 11.58 -7.11
N GLU A 61 -19.22 12.19 -7.29
CA GLU A 61 -19.82 12.37 -8.61
C GLU A 61 -18.93 13.31 -9.46
N PRO A 62 -18.50 12.87 -10.67
CA PRO A 62 -17.66 13.70 -11.52
C PRO A 62 -18.47 14.86 -12.13
N PRO A 63 -17.86 16.03 -12.36
CA PRO A 63 -18.52 17.14 -13.07
C PRO A 63 -19.06 16.73 -14.44
N ALA A 64 -20.09 17.43 -14.94
CA ALA A 64 -20.68 17.14 -16.24
C ALA A 64 -19.61 17.13 -17.36
N GLY A 65 -19.54 16.01 -18.10
CA GLY A 65 -18.56 15.79 -19.17
C GLY A 65 -17.28 15.05 -18.74
N VAL A 66 -17.09 14.78 -17.44
CA VAL A 66 -15.98 13.95 -16.93
C VAL A 66 -16.46 12.51 -16.74
N VAL A 67 -15.70 11.56 -17.28
CA VAL A 67 -16.03 10.12 -17.28
C VAL A 67 -15.25 9.30 -16.25
N ASP A 68 -14.08 9.79 -15.85
CA ASP A 68 -13.18 9.14 -14.90
C ASP A 68 -13.27 9.80 -13.52
N VAL A 69 -13.28 8.98 -12.48
CA VAL A 69 -13.21 9.42 -11.09
C VAL A 69 -11.90 8.97 -10.49
N GLU A 70 -11.32 9.82 -9.64
CA GLU A 70 -10.08 9.51 -8.94
C GLU A 70 -10.18 9.89 -7.48
N ALA A 71 -9.61 9.06 -6.63
CA ALA A 71 -9.49 9.33 -5.21
C ALA A 71 -8.08 8.99 -4.72
N GLY A 72 -7.61 9.80 -3.77
CA GLY A 72 -6.32 9.61 -3.12
C GLY A 72 -6.49 9.09 -1.70
N ALA A 73 -5.59 8.22 -1.27
CA ALA A 73 -5.48 7.80 0.13
C ALA A 73 -4.01 7.83 0.57
N VAL A 74 -3.76 8.28 1.79
CA VAL A 74 -2.45 8.20 2.43
C VAL A 74 -2.61 7.40 3.70
N LEU A 75 -1.94 6.26 3.77
CA LEU A 75 -1.92 5.41 4.96
C LEU A 75 -0.53 5.41 5.58
N VAL A 76 -0.47 5.36 6.90
CA VAL A 76 0.77 5.45 7.66
C VAL A 76 0.87 4.24 8.57
N PHE A 77 1.99 3.52 8.47
CA PHE A 77 2.23 2.28 9.20
C PHE A 77 3.60 2.30 9.87
N ASP A 78 3.71 1.62 11.00
CA ASP A 78 4.99 1.21 11.56
C ASP A 78 5.24 -0.24 11.14
N ILE A 79 5.98 -0.45 10.05
CA ILE A 79 6.12 -1.80 9.47
C ILE A 79 7.22 -2.61 10.17
N PRO A 80 6.92 -3.84 10.63
CA PRO A 80 7.92 -4.74 11.19
C PRO A 80 8.76 -5.39 10.09
N LEU A 81 10.08 -5.39 10.27
CA LEU A 81 11.05 -6.02 9.38
C LEU A 81 11.87 -7.01 10.21
N PRO A 82 11.41 -8.26 10.35
CA PRO A 82 12.05 -9.24 11.24
C PRO A 82 13.42 -9.73 10.73
N ARG A 83 13.63 -9.76 9.41
CA ARG A 83 14.86 -10.23 8.76
C ARG A 83 15.13 -9.51 7.43
N PRO A 84 16.36 -9.53 6.91
CA PRO A 84 16.60 -9.15 5.52
C PRO A 84 15.75 -10.00 4.57
N GLY A 85 15.23 -9.41 3.50
CA GLY A 85 14.43 -10.14 2.52
C GLY A 85 13.43 -9.27 1.77
N GLN A 86 12.56 -9.97 1.03
CA GLN A 86 11.48 -9.39 0.25
C GLN A 86 10.19 -9.32 1.07
N TYR A 87 9.49 -8.21 0.90
CA TYR A 87 8.20 -7.90 1.49
C TYR A 87 7.32 -7.23 0.46
N ALA A 88 6.03 -7.10 0.74
CA ALA A 88 5.14 -6.30 -0.10
C ALA A 88 3.96 -5.75 0.68
N PHE A 89 3.44 -4.62 0.20
CA PHE A 89 2.06 -4.23 0.45
C PHE A 89 1.17 -4.85 -0.62
N GLU A 90 0.17 -5.61 -0.20
CA GLU A 90 -0.93 -6.07 -1.04
C GLU A 90 -2.14 -5.19 -0.76
N ILE A 91 -2.71 -4.62 -1.82
CA ILE A 91 -3.83 -3.68 -1.75
C ILE A 91 -5.02 -4.28 -2.48
N ALA A 92 -6.09 -4.53 -1.73
CA ALA A 92 -7.36 -4.99 -2.26
C ALA A 92 -8.43 -3.89 -2.16
N LEU A 93 -9.27 -3.79 -3.19
CA LEU A 93 -10.43 -2.90 -3.27
C LEU A 93 -11.68 -3.77 -3.41
N ASP A 94 -12.65 -3.61 -2.50
CA ASP A 94 -13.89 -4.42 -2.45
C ASP A 94 -13.65 -5.94 -2.48
N GLY A 95 -12.53 -6.38 -1.87
CA GLY A 95 -12.15 -7.79 -1.79
C GLY A 95 -11.27 -8.28 -2.94
N GLU A 96 -11.14 -7.52 -4.02
CA GLU A 96 -10.32 -7.89 -5.18
C GLU A 96 -8.90 -7.32 -5.05
N LEU A 97 -7.88 -8.18 -5.18
CA LEU A 97 -6.47 -7.74 -5.12
C LEU A 97 -6.14 -6.91 -6.36
N GLY A 98 -5.96 -5.60 -6.17
CA GLY A 98 -5.74 -4.65 -7.25
C GLY A 98 -4.28 -4.30 -7.51
N SER A 99 -3.43 -4.34 -6.47
CA SER A 99 -2.02 -3.93 -6.61
C SER A 99 -1.11 -4.56 -5.57
N ARG A 100 0.17 -4.73 -5.93
CA ARG A 100 1.24 -5.19 -5.04
C ARG A 100 2.42 -4.24 -5.15
N VAL A 101 2.84 -3.66 -4.03
CA VAL A 101 3.98 -2.74 -3.95
C VAL A 101 5.14 -3.45 -3.25
N PRO A 102 6.22 -3.81 -3.97
CA PRO A 102 7.35 -4.53 -3.39
C PRO A 102 8.23 -3.65 -2.50
N LEU A 103 8.81 -4.26 -1.48
CA LEU A 103 9.80 -3.66 -0.58
C LEU A 103 10.89 -4.69 -0.26
N THR A 104 12.14 -4.32 -0.43
CA THR A 104 13.33 -5.10 -0.05
C THR A 104 13.94 -4.48 1.21
N ALA A 105 14.14 -5.27 2.26
CA ALA A 105 14.90 -4.86 3.42
C ALA A 105 16.28 -5.53 3.42
N ALA A 106 17.34 -4.75 3.57
CA ALA A 106 18.71 -5.25 3.56
C ALA A 106 19.57 -4.54 4.62
N LEU A 107 20.65 -5.18 5.04
CA LEU A 107 21.65 -4.54 5.90
C LEU A 107 22.43 -3.49 5.08
N ALA A 108 22.63 -2.30 5.67
CA ALA A 108 23.55 -1.32 5.12
C ALA A 108 24.97 -1.89 5.18
N GLN A 109 25.67 -1.94 4.04
CA GLN A 109 27.08 -2.32 4.03
C GLN A 109 27.91 -1.15 4.58
N GLN A 110 28.72 -1.40 5.61
CA GLN A 110 29.65 -0.42 6.19
C GLN A 110 30.86 -0.19 5.28
#